data_AF-A0A820A184-F1
#
_entry.id   AF-A0A820A184-F1
#
_cell.length_a   1.000
_cell.length_b   1.000
_cell.length_c   1.000
_cell.angle_alpha   90.00
_cell.angle_beta   90.00
_cell.angle_gamma   90.00
#
_symmetry.space_group_name_H-M   'P 1'
#
loop_
_entity.id
_entity.type
_entity.pdbx_description
1 polymer ?
#
loop_
_entity_poly.entity_id
_entity_poly.type
_entity_poly.pdbx_seq_one_letter_code
_entity_poly.pdbx_strand_id
1 'polypeptide(L)'
;MLYLAMKNKEEFLKALHGLEKVTGSIEYLIKATGLTKPTVYTSLKILKKDNLLIKNNDYRNTYDINSLKIDEIINHTKELSNNIKTVPTFFEPQVEKVELSDDTKATFARIGARARREFIEEQTARAYQYNIPYDVHNVNFLELSQKIDEYEELLKKAKDYCIDWDTSEYDPVYLRQEIEEQERKVLYENDDLYAYFVHSRGLEA
;
A
#
# COMPACT_ATOMS: atom_id res chain seq x y z
N MET A 1 -1.04 0.31 15.18
CA MET A 1 -0.85 1.77 15.44
C MET A 1 -0.48 2.11 16.89
N LEU A 2 -1.05 1.46 17.91
CA LEU A 2 -0.70 1.70 19.33
C LEU A 2 0.80 1.46 19.68
N TYR A 3 1.43 0.48 19.04
CA TYR A 3 2.83 0.11 19.30
C TYR A 3 3.84 1.21 18.88
N LEU A 4 3.58 1.92 17.77
CA LEU A 4 4.38 3.06 17.33
C LEU A 4 4.24 4.27 18.28
N ALA A 5 3.04 4.48 18.84
CA ALA A 5 2.80 5.55 19.81
C ALA A 5 3.51 5.29 21.14
N MET A 6 3.62 4.02 21.57
CA MET A 6 4.33 3.63 22.79
C MET A 6 5.86 3.74 22.65
N LYS A 7 6.45 3.27 21.54
CA LYS A 7 7.90 3.41 21.28
C LYS A 7 8.33 4.88 21.23
N ASN A 8 7.51 5.73 20.61
CA ASN A 8 7.73 7.18 20.59
C ASN A 8 7.56 7.85 21.97
N LYS A 9 6.72 7.31 22.87
CA LYS A 9 6.53 7.87 24.22
C LYS A 9 7.78 7.69 25.07
N GLU A 10 8.40 6.52 25.03
CA GLU A 10 9.61 6.23 25.82
C GLU A 10 10.84 7.00 25.32
N GLU A 11 11.05 7.06 24.01
CA GLU A 11 12.14 7.85 23.41
C GLU A 11 11.96 9.36 23.71
N PHE A 12 10.71 9.85 23.67
CA PHE A 12 10.39 11.23 24.01
C PHE A 12 10.60 11.53 25.51
N LEU A 13 10.26 10.59 26.40
CA LEU A 13 10.52 10.73 27.84
C LEU A 13 12.01 10.68 28.18
N LYS A 14 12.80 9.86 27.47
CA LYS A 14 14.27 9.84 27.60
C LYS A 14 14.91 11.14 27.11
N ALA A 15 14.40 11.73 26.02
CA ALA A 15 14.87 13.03 25.52
C ALA A 15 14.49 14.19 26.46
N LEU A 16 13.42 14.04 27.24
CA LEU A 16 13.02 14.97 28.29
C LEU A 16 13.82 14.77 29.59
N HIS A 17 14.33 13.56 29.84
CA HIS A 17 15.16 13.26 31.01
C HIS A 17 16.51 13.97 30.87
N GLY A 18 16.76 14.96 31.73
CA GLY A 18 17.93 15.83 31.68
C GLY A 18 17.63 17.29 31.28
N LEU A 19 16.39 17.60 30.87
CA LEU A 19 15.94 18.99 30.68
C LEU A 19 15.26 19.48 31.97
N GLU A 20 15.85 20.43 32.68
CA GLU A 20 15.22 21.02 33.89
C GLU A 20 13.95 21.81 33.56
N LYS A 21 13.84 22.31 32.33
CA LYS A 21 12.67 23.05 31.83
C LYS A 21 12.41 22.71 30.37
N VAL A 22 11.13 22.53 30.00
CA VAL A 22 10.71 22.46 28.59
C VAL A 22 10.53 23.90 28.07
N THR A 23 11.57 24.71 28.18
CA THR A 23 11.65 26.05 27.60
C THR A 23 12.49 25.98 26.35
N GLY A 24 11.83 26.05 25.19
CA GLY A 24 12.53 26.18 23.91
C GLY A 24 11.67 25.60 22.81
N SER A 25 11.39 26.41 21.79
CA SER A 25 10.53 26.18 20.63
C SER A 25 10.30 24.70 20.31
N ILE A 26 9.07 24.34 19.94
CA ILE A 26 8.74 23.01 19.41
C ILE A 26 9.72 22.57 18.32
N GLU A 27 10.36 23.52 17.62
CA GLU A 27 11.48 23.29 16.70
C GLU A 27 12.71 22.63 17.34
N TYR A 28 13.06 22.97 18.58
CA TYR A 28 14.13 22.30 19.35
C TYR A 28 13.74 20.86 19.68
N LEU A 29 12.51 20.61 20.11
CA LEU A 29 12.02 19.25 20.39
C LEU A 29 11.93 18.41 19.11
N ILE A 30 11.50 19.01 18.00
CA ILE A 30 11.51 18.37 16.67
C ILE A 30 12.96 18.01 16.28
N LYS A 31 13.92 18.93 16.48
CA LYS A 31 15.33 18.69 16.14
C LYS A 31 15.97 17.63 17.04
N ALA A 32 15.66 17.61 18.33
CA ALA A 32 16.22 16.67 19.30
C ALA A 32 15.64 15.26 19.17
N THR A 33 14.35 15.14 18.83
CA THR A 33 13.65 13.85 18.76
C THR A 33 13.51 13.31 17.33
N GLY A 34 13.72 14.15 16.31
CA GLY A 34 13.47 13.81 14.90
C GLY A 34 11.98 13.63 14.56
N LEU A 35 11.07 13.91 15.50
CA LEU A 35 9.64 13.68 15.33
C LEU A 35 8.95 14.82 14.57
N THR A 36 7.88 14.50 13.85
CA THR A 36 7.09 15.51 13.14
C THR A 36 6.39 16.45 14.11
N LYS A 37 6.19 17.71 13.69
CA LYS A 37 5.50 18.75 14.49
C LYS A 37 4.16 18.28 15.07
N PRO A 38 3.24 17.65 14.30
CA PRO A 38 1.99 17.12 14.86
C PRO A 38 2.19 16.06 15.94
N THR A 39 3.17 15.18 15.77
CA THR A 39 3.50 14.14 16.77
C THR A 39 3.98 14.77 18.07
N VAL A 40 4.86 15.77 18.00
CA VAL A 40 5.35 16.50 19.19
C VAL A 40 4.20 17.19 19.93
N TYR A 41 3.28 17.86 19.23
CA TYR A 41 2.12 18.48 19.86
C TYR A 41 1.19 17.47 20.55
N THR A 42 0.88 16.36 19.89
CA THR A 42 0.04 15.31 20.47
C THR A 42 0.70 14.71 21.71
N SER A 43 2.00 14.43 21.65
CA SER A 43 2.77 13.93 22.78
C SER A 43 2.75 14.92 23.95
N LEU A 44 2.99 16.21 23.73
CA LEU A 44 2.92 17.22 24.79
C LEU A 44 1.52 17.33 25.42
N LYS A 45 0.46 17.23 24.61
CA LYS A 45 -0.93 17.25 25.10
C LYS A 45 -1.24 16.04 25.98
N ILE A 46 -0.75 14.86 25.60
CA ILE A 46 -0.91 13.62 26.38
C ILE A 46 -0.14 13.73 27.70
N LEU A 47 1.12 14.17 27.66
CA LEU A 47 1.94 14.31 28.87
C LEU A 47 1.38 15.34 29.86
N LYS A 48 0.76 16.41 29.36
CA LYS A 48 0.01 17.36 30.20
C LYS A 48 -1.21 16.70 30.84
N LYS A 49 -1.96 15.88 30.09
CA LYS A 49 -3.11 15.13 30.63
C LYS A 49 -2.69 14.13 31.70
N ASP A 50 -1.51 13.51 31.55
CA ASP A 50 -0.95 12.54 32.49
C ASP A 50 -0.29 13.20 33.75
N ASN A 51 -0.38 14.54 33.87
CA ASN A 51 0.27 15.34 34.92
C ASN A 51 1.80 15.19 35.01
N LEU A 52 2.45 14.91 33.87
CA LEU A 52 3.91 14.83 33.76
C LEU A 52 4.55 16.19 33.44
N LEU A 53 3.74 17.14 32.97
CA LEU A 53 4.12 18.53 32.72
C LEU A 53 3.30 19.46 33.63
N ILE A 54 3.98 20.26 34.44
CA ILE A 54 3.38 21.27 35.32
C ILE A 54 3.47 22.61 34.61
N LYS A 55 2.36 23.36 34.50
CA LYS A 55 2.41 24.68 33.85
C LYS A 55 3.15 25.64 34.78
N ASN A 56 4.26 26.19 34.31
CA ASN A 56 4.97 27.24 35.02
C ASN A 56 4.23 28.57 34.78
N ASN A 57 3.89 29.27 35.86
CA ASN A 57 3.05 30.47 35.81
C ASN A 57 3.83 31.74 35.43
N ASP A 58 5.16 31.67 35.38
CA ASP A 58 6.00 32.84 35.16
C ASP A 58 6.05 33.29 33.69
N TYR A 59 5.75 32.40 32.73
CA TYR A 59 5.76 32.70 31.30
C TYR A 59 4.65 31.97 30.51
N ARG A 60 4.16 32.59 29.42
CA ARG A 60 3.21 31.91 28.50
C ARG A 60 3.92 30.73 27.84
N ASN A 61 3.35 29.54 28.00
CA ASN A 61 3.77 28.27 27.36
C ASN A 61 5.06 27.66 27.90
N THR A 62 5.37 27.85 29.18
CA THR A 62 6.45 27.12 29.86
C THR A 62 5.90 26.01 30.75
N TYR A 63 6.52 24.84 30.65
CA TYR A 63 6.17 23.67 31.46
C TYR A 63 7.40 23.15 32.20
N ASP A 64 7.25 22.97 33.51
CA ASP A 64 8.21 22.26 34.34
C ASP A 64 7.93 20.76 34.28
N ILE A 65 9.00 19.98 34.27
CA ILE A 65 8.91 18.52 34.21
C ILE A 65 8.69 17.99 35.64
N ASN A 66 7.71 17.11 35.82
CA ASN A 66 7.54 16.41 37.09
C ASN A 66 8.51 15.21 37.16
N SER A 67 9.77 15.49 37.47
CA SER A 67 10.88 14.52 37.43
C SER A 67 10.62 13.28 38.29
N LEU A 68 10.03 13.44 39.48
CA LEU A 68 9.69 12.34 40.39
C LEU A 68 8.78 11.29 39.72
N LYS A 69 7.77 11.77 38.98
CA LYS A 69 6.77 10.92 38.34
C LYS A 69 7.30 10.27 37.07
N ILE A 70 8.28 10.91 36.40
CA ILE A 70 8.99 10.32 35.26
C ILE A 70 9.94 9.21 35.73
N ASP A 71 10.66 9.42 36.82
CA ASP A 71 11.57 8.42 37.38
C ASP A 71 10.81 7.16 37.86
N GLU A 72 9.62 7.31 38.44
CA GLU A 72 8.73 6.19 38.77
C GLU A 72 8.34 5.35 37.54
N ILE A 73 7.98 6.01 36.42
CA ILE A 73 7.60 5.32 35.17
C ILE A 73 8.81 4.61 34.55
N ILE A 74 9.99 5.25 34.56
CA ILE A 74 11.23 4.64 34.07
C ILE A 74 11.62 3.42 34.91
N ASN A 75 11.43 3.48 36.23
CA ASN A 75 11.74 2.35 37.11
C ASN A 75 10.75 1.19 36.92
N HIS A 76 9.45 1.45 36.82
CA HIS A 76 8.46 0.40 36.54
C HIS A 76 8.64 -0.26 35.16
N THR A 77 9.05 0.50 34.14
CA THR A 77 9.34 -0.08 32.81
C THR A 77 10.60 -0.96 32.83
N LYS A 78 11.64 -0.58 33.59
CA LYS A 78 12.80 -1.44 33.84
C LYS A 78 12.41 -2.74 34.54
N GLU A 79 11.57 -2.68 35.57
CA GLU A 79 11.06 -3.86 36.27
C GLU A 79 10.25 -4.78 35.35
N LEU A 80 9.39 -4.22 34.49
CA LEU A 80 8.60 -4.98 33.53
C LEU A 80 9.49 -5.67 32.48
N SER A 81 10.54 -5.00 32.01
CA SER A 81 11.50 -5.57 31.05
C SER A 81 12.31 -6.74 31.63
N ASN A 82 12.53 -6.76 32.95
CA ASN A 82 13.24 -7.85 33.61
C ASN A 82 12.38 -9.11 33.82
N ASN A 83 11.05 -8.99 33.77
CA ASN A 83 10.11 -10.09 33.99
C ASN A 83 9.67 -10.82 32.71
N ILE A 84 9.92 -10.25 31.52
CA ILE A 84 9.66 -10.89 30.23
C ILE A 84 11.00 -11.30 29.62
N LYS A 85 11.61 -12.37 30.16
CA LYS A 85 12.91 -12.87 29.67
C LYS A 85 12.82 -13.79 28.46
N THR A 86 11.63 -14.33 28.16
CA THR A 86 11.46 -15.26 27.05
C THR A 86 10.13 -14.99 26.35
N VAL A 87 10.18 -14.86 25.02
CA VAL A 87 8.99 -14.93 24.18
C VAL A 87 8.32 -16.28 24.46
N PRO A 88 6.99 -16.34 24.70
CA PRO A 88 6.31 -17.62 24.85
C PRO A 88 6.48 -18.41 23.54
N THR A 89 7.17 -19.54 23.62
CA THR A 89 7.32 -20.46 22.50
C THR A 89 5.98 -21.13 22.27
N PHE A 90 5.26 -20.70 21.23
CA PHE A 90 4.09 -21.43 20.73
C PHE A 90 4.56 -22.78 20.19
N PHE A 91 3.71 -23.81 20.30
CA PHE A 91 3.97 -25.09 19.67
C PHE A 91 4.12 -24.86 18.15
N GLU A 92 5.35 -24.95 17.65
CA GLU A 92 5.59 -25.09 16.23
C GLU A 92 5.15 -26.51 15.88
N PRO A 93 4.09 -26.70 15.08
CA PRO A 93 3.77 -28.03 14.59
C PRO A 93 5.03 -28.56 13.91
N GLN A 94 5.45 -29.76 14.29
CA GLN A 94 6.48 -30.50 13.58
C GLN A 94 6.00 -30.58 12.13
N VAL A 95 6.49 -29.69 11.27
CA VAL A 95 6.21 -29.75 9.85
C VAL A 95 7.02 -30.94 9.36
N GLU A 96 6.45 -32.13 9.49
CA GLU A 96 6.94 -33.29 8.76
C GLU A 96 7.00 -32.85 7.31
N LYS A 97 8.24 -32.74 6.79
CA LYS A 97 8.45 -32.52 5.37
C LYS A 97 7.83 -33.72 4.69
N VAL A 98 6.63 -33.54 4.14
CA VAL A 98 5.97 -34.55 3.31
C VAL A 98 6.85 -34.69 2.08
N GLU A 99 7.81 -35.60 2.13
CA GLU A 99 8.63 -35.95 0.99
C GLU A 99 7.77 -36.76 0.04
N LEU A 100 7.46 -36.17 -1.11
CA LEU A 100 6.74 -36.85 -2.18
C LEU A 100 7.54 -38.09 -2.60
N SER A 101 6.87 -39.23 -2.71
CA SER A 101 7.44 -40.42 -3.35
C SER A 101 7.92 -40.08 -4.77
N ASP A 102 8.98 -40.75 -5.22
CA ASP A 102 9.58 -40.49 -6.53
C ASP A 102 8.61 -40.76 -7.68
N ASP A 103 7.69 -41.72 -7.51
CA ASP A 103 6.59 -41.98 -8.45
C ASP A 103 5.63 -40.78 -8.57
N THR A 104 5.34 -40.13 -7.44
CA THR A 104 4.47 -38.95 -7.40
C THR A 104 5.17 -37.76 -8.06
N LYS A 105 6.46 -37.55 -7.78
CA LYS A 105 7.28 -36.52 -8.44
C LYS A 105 7.34 -36.74 -9.95
N ALA A 106 7.56 -37.98 -10.40
CA ALA A 106 7.58 -38.34 -11.81
C ALA A 106 6.23 -38.08 -12.49
N THR A 107 5.12 -38.39 -11.80
CA THR A 107 3.76 -38.11 -12.29
C THR A 107 3.52 -36.62 -12.44
N PHE A 108 3.88 -35.80 -11.45
CA PHE A 108 3.79 -34.34 -11.54
C PHE A 108 4.67 -33.77 -12.65
N ALA A 109 5.89 -34.29 -12.83
CA ALA A 109 6.77 -33.88 -13.91
C ALA A 109 6.15 -34.16 -15.29
N ARG A 110 5.52 -35.33 -15.46
CA ARG A 110 4.82 -35.72 -16.69
C ARG A 110 3.60 -34.83 -16.96
N ILE A 111 2.78 -34.58 -15.95
CA ILE A 111 1.60 -33.69 -16.06
C ILE A 111 2.05 -32.27 -16.37
N GLY A 112 3.05 -31.76 -15.66
CA GLY A 112 3.60 -30.42 -15.89
C GLY A 112 4.22 -30.27 -17.28
N ALA A 113 4.90 -31.30 -17.79
CA ALA A 113 5.44 -31.28 -19.15
C ALA A 113 4.32 -31.26 -20.21
N ARG A 114 3.23 -31.98 -19.98
CA ARG A 114 2.05 -31.94 -20.85
C ARG A 114 1.36 -30.57 -20.83
N ALA A 115 1.06 -30.07 -19.64
CA ALA A 115 0.42 -28.77 -19.46
C ALA A 115 1.26 -27.63 -20.07
N ARG A 116 2.58 -27.66 -19.92
CA ARG A 116 3.48 -26.68 -20.57
C ARG A 116 3.39 -26.73 -22.09
N ARG A 117 3.28 -27.91 -22.69
CA ARG A 117 3.16 -28.06 -24.14
C ARG A 117 1.83 -27.53 -24.65
N GLU A 118 0.75 -27.94 -24.01
CA GLU A 118 -0.61 -27.46 -24.33
C GLU A 118 -0.69 -25.93 -24.21
N PHE A 119 -0.10 -25.37 -23.14
CA PHE A 119 -0.01 -23.91 -22.96
C PHE A 119 0.78 -23.22 -24.08
N ILE A 120 1.95 -23.74 -24.47
CA ILE A 120 2.75 -23.18 -25.55
C ILE A 120 1.99 -23.19 -26.89
N GLU A 121 1.35 -24.31 -27.21
CA GLU A 121 0.54 -24.47 -28.43
C GLU A 121 -0.64 -23.48 -28.43
N GLU A 122 -1.31 -23.31 -27.29
CA GLU A 122 -2.42 -22.36 -27.15
C GLU A 122 -1.96 -20.91 -27.33
N GLN A 123 -0.89 -20.49 -26.62
CA GLN A 123 -0.40 -19.11 -26.69
C GLN A 123 0.12 -18.76 -28.09
N THR A 124 0.78 -19.71 -28.76
CA THR A 124 1.23 -19.50 -30.16
C THR A 124 0.05 -19.40 -31.11
N ALA A 125 -0.96 -20.26 -30.99
CA ALA A 125 -2.18 -20.17 -31.82
C ALA A 125 -2.92 -18.84 -31.62
N ARG A 126 -3.07 -18.38 -30.38
CA ARG A 126 -3.67 -17.07 -30.06
C ARG A 126 -2.84 -15.91 -30.62
N ALA A 127 -1.52 -15.95 -30.46
CA ALA A 127 -0.64 -14.94 -31.03
C ALA A 127 -0.77 -14.86 -32.56
N TYR A 128 -0.86 -16.00 -33.25
CA TYR A 128 -1.12 -16.04 -34.70
C TYR A 128 -2.50 -15.48 -35.06
N GLN A 129 -3.55 -15.81 -34.29
CA GLN A 129 -4.90 -15.33 -34.55
C GLN A 129 -5.01 -13.80 -34.50
N TYR A 130 -4.30 -13.18 -33.55
CA TYR A 130 -4.30 -11.72 -33.36
C TYR A 130 -3.12 -11.02 -34.03
N ASN A 131 -2.34 -11.75 -34.84
CA ASN A 131 -1.15 -11.27 -35.51
C ASN A 131 -0.13 -10.57 -34.57
N ILE A 132 -0.05 -11.05 -33.32
CA ILE A 132 0.82 -10.48 -32.29
C ILE A 132 2.27 -10.85 -32.59
N PRO A 133 3.19 -9.88 -32.69
CA PRO A 133 4.58 -10.15 -32.97
C PRO A 133 5.29 -10.78 -31.76
N TYR A 134 5.94 -11.92 -31.98
CA TYR A 134 6.77 -12.59 -30.99
C TYR A 134 8.01 -13.23 -31.62
N ASP A 135 9.11 -13.35 -30.86
CA ASP A 135 10.34 -13.97 -31.34
C ASP A 135 10.27 -15.49 -31.20
N VAL A 136 10.16 -16.20 -32.31
CA VAL A 136 10.08 -17.67 -32.38
C VAL A 136 11.28 -18.37 -31.73
N HIS A 137 12.45 -17.74 -31.70
CA HIS A 137 13.69 -18.34 -31.19
C HIS A 137 13.92 -18.10 -29.70
N ASN A 138 13.33 -17.06 -29.12
CA ASN A 138 13.47 -16.69 -27.72
C ASN A 138 12.14 -16.21 -27.12
N VAL A 139 11.12 -17.08 -27.18
CA VAL A 139 9.78 -16.76 -26.68
C VAL A 139 9.76 -16.79 -25.14
N ASN A 140 9.51 -15.64 -24.52
CA ASN A 140 9.02 -15.62 -23.15
C ASN A 140 7.50 -15.82 -23.17
N PHE A 141 7.05 -17.07 -22.97
CA PHE A 141 5.61 -17.41 -23.02
C PHE A 141 4.77 -16.73 -21.93
N LEU A 142 5.37 -16.32 -20.82
CA LEU A 142 4.66 -15.57 -19.78
C LEU A 142 4.34 -14.15 -20.28
N GLU A 143 5.32 -13.47 -20.86
CA GLU A 143 5.12 -12.14 -21.46
C GLU A 143 4.19 -12.20 -22.67
N LEU A 144 4.29 -13.25 -23.49
CA LEU A 144 3.39 -13.44 -24.63
C LEU A 144 1.94 -13.60 -24.16
N SER A 145 1.70 -14.43 -23.15
CA SER A 145 0.37 -14.59 -22.54
C SER A 145 -0.18 -13.26 -22.04
N GLN A 146 0.62 -12.48 -21.32
CA GLN A 146 0.20 -11.16 -20.81
C GLN A 146 -0.18 -10.21 -21.95
N LYS A 147 0.62 -10.14 -23.02
CA LYS A 147 0.32 -9.30 -24.18
C LYS A 147 -0.96 -9.71 -24.89
N ILE A 148 -1.21 -11.02 -25.01
CA ILE A 148 -2.46 -11.54 -25.60
C ILE A 148 -3.64 -11.13 -24.73
N ASP A 149 -3.57 -11.35 -23.41
CA ASP A 149 -4.66 -11.04 -22.48
C ASP A 149 -4.95 -9.52 -22.48
N GLU A 150 -3.93 -8.67 -22.48
CA GLU A 150 -4.09 -7.21 -22.58
C GLU A 150 -4.79 -6.80 -23.89
N TYR A 151 -4.45 -7.45 -25.01
CA TYR A 151 -5.06 -7.14 -26.29
C TYR A 151 -6.52 -7.61 -26.37
N GLU A 152 -6.83 -8.81 -25.85
CA GLU A 152 -8.19 -9.32 -25.78
C GLU A 152 -9.08 -8.45 -24.89
N GLU A 153 -8.55 -7.93 -23.78
CA GLU A 153 -9.27 -6.96 -22.95
C GLU A 153 -9.58 -5.66 -23.72
N LEU A 154 -8.63 -5.15 -24.52
CA LEU A 154 -8.87 -3.99 -25.37
C LEU A 154 -9.94 -4.27 -26.42
N LEU A 155 -9.89 -5.41 -27.11
CA LEU A 155 -10.90 -5.81 -28.09
C LEU A 155 -12.29 -5.93 -27.46
N LYS A 156 -12.36 -6.45 -26.23
CA LYS A 156 -13.61 -6.51 -25.47
C LYS A 156 -14.16 -5.11 -25.18
N LYS A 157 -13.32 -4.19 -24.70
CA LYS A 157 -13.71 -2.79 -24.47
C LYS A 157 -14.16 -2.12 -25.76
N ALA A 158 -13.44 -2.32 -26.85
CA ALA A 158 -13.80 -1.80 -28.17
C ALA A 158 -15.23 -2.21 -28.54
N LYS A 159 -15.55 -3.50 -28.36
CA LYS A 159 -16.89 -4.04 -28.58
C LYS A 159 -17.95 -3.44 -27.67
N ASP A 160 -17.63 -3.18 -26.40
CA ASP A 160 -18.53 -2.52 -25.45
C ASP A 160 -18.87 -1.08 -25.90
N TYR A 161 -17.93 -0.40 -26.58
CA TYR A 161 -18.13 0.91 -27.21
C TYR A 161 -18.61 0.85 -28.67
N CYS A 162 -19.00 -0.34 -29.17
CA CYS A 162 -19.42 -0.57 -30.55
C CYS A 162 -18.39 -0.16 -31.61
N ILE A 163 -17.10 -0.24 -31.28
CA ILE A 163 -15.99 0.01 -32.21
C ILE A 163 -15.71 -1.28 -32.97
N ASP A 164 -15.85 -1.24 -34.30
CA ASP A 164 -15.47 -2.34 -35.18
C ASP A 164 -13.96 -2.29 -35.40
N TRP A 165 -13.24 -3.27 -34.86
CA TRP A 165 -11.79 -3.31 -34.89
C TRP A 165 -11.29 -4.46 -35.76
N ASP A 166 -10.41 -4.14 -36.71
CA ASP A 166 -9.76 -5.15 -37.54
C ASP A 166 -8.64 -5.85 -36.76
N THR A 167 -8.79 -7.14 -36.51
CA THR A 167 -7.79 -7.96 -35.81
C THR A 167 -6.67 -8.46 -36.73
N SER A 168 -6.73 -8.15 -38.04
CA SER A 168 -5.70 -8.54 -39.01
C SER A 168 -4.36 -7.85 -38.75
N GLU A 169 -4.38 -6.65 -38.19
CA GLU A 169 -3.21 -5.89 -37.80
C GLU A 169 -3.14 -5.71 -36.28
N TYR A 170 -1.99 -6.03 -35.70
CA TYR A 170 -1.78 -5.83 -34.27
C TYR A 170 -1.37 -4.39 -33.98
N ASP A 171 -2.33 -3.56 -33.59
CA ASP A 171 -2.10 -2.20 -33.10
C ASP A 171 -2.86 -1.90 -31.80
N PRO A 172 -2.32 -2.31 -30.64
CA PRO A 172 -2.95 -2.04 -29.34
C PRO A 172 -2.92 -0.56 -28.94
N VAL A 173 -2.08 0.27 -29.57
CA VAL A 173 -1.96 1.69 -29.24
C VAL A 173 -3.07 2.46 -29.93
N TYR A 174 -3.26 2.24 -31.23
CA TYR A 174 -4.32 2.88 -31.98
C TYR A 174 -5.70 2.46 -31.45
N LEU A 175 -5.89 1.18 -31.11
CA LEU A 175 -7.16 0.71 -30.54
C LEU A 175 -7.51 1.42 -29.23
N ARG A 176 -6.51 1.62 -28.39
CA ARG A 176 -6.68 2.31 -27.11
C ARG A 176 -7.05 3.77 -27.33
N GLN A 177 -6.41 4.44 -28.27
CA GLN A 177 -6.74 5.83 -28.62
C GLN A 177 -8.18 5.97 -29.11
N GLU A 178 -8.63 5.05 -29.97
CA GLU A 178 -10.00 5.04 -30.48
C GLU A 178 -11.03 4.84 -29.36
N ILE A 179 -10.77 3.91 -28.43
CA ILE A 179 -11.59 3.70 -27.23
C ILE A 179 -11.63 4.97 -26.37
N GLU A 180 -10.48 5.56 -26.07
CA GLU A 180 -10.38 6.78 -25.25
C GLU A 180 -11.09 7.97 -25.89
N GLU A 181 -11.05 8.09 -27.22
CA GLU A 181 -11.78 9.13 -27.94
C GLU A 181 -13.30 8.92 -27.82
N GLN A 182 -13.76 7.68 -27.97
CA GLN A 182 -15.18 7.36 -27.86
C GLN A 182 -15.71 7.53 -26.43
N GLU A 183 -14.94 7.12 -25.42
CA GLU A 183 -15.23 7.40 -24.01
C GLU A 183 -15.38 8.89 -23.76
N ARG A 184 -14.49 9.70 -24.32
CA ARG A 184 -14.50 11.15 -24.17
C ARG A 184 -15.71 11.79 -24.84
N LYS A 185 -16.13 11.31 -26.02
CA LYS A 185 -17.34 11.78 -26.70
C LYS A 185 -18.57 11.54 -25.82
N VAL A 186 -18.72 10.34 -25.26
CA VAL A 186 -19.84 10.02 -24.36
C VAL A 186 -19.84 10.90 -23.10
N LEU A 187 -18.66 11.22 -22.56
CA LEU A 187 -18.55 12.13 -21.43
C LEU A 187 -19.02 13.54 -21.81
N TYR A 188 -18.55 14.10 -22.93
CA TYR A 188 -18.97 15.43 -23.38
C TYR A 188 -20.47 15.49 -23.69
N GLU A 189 -21.04 14.45 -24.32
CA GLU A 189 -22.47 14.38 -24.57
C GLU A 189 -23.29 14.40 -23.27
N ASN A 190 -22.84 13.66 -22.25
CA ASN A 190 -23.48 13.67 -20.94
C ASN A 190 -23.35 15.03 -20.22
N ASP A 191 -22.18 15.66 -20.29
CA ASP A 191 -21.94 16.98 -19.71
C ASP A 191 -22.79 18.05 -20.40
N ASP A 192 -22.92 17.99 -21.73
CA ASP A 192 -23.78 18.89 -22.51
C ASP A 192 -25.26 18.70 -22.17
N LEU A 193 -25.72 17.44 -22.07
CA LEU A 193 -27.09 17.11 -21.63
C LEU A 193 -27.36 17.62 -20.22
N TYR A 194 -26.41 17.45 -19.31
CA TYR A 194 -26.51 17.92 -17.94
C TYR A 194 -26.54 19.46 -17.88
N ALA A 195 -25.67 20.13 -18.63
CA ALA A 195 -25.66 21.59 -18.74
C ALA A 195 -26.98 22.12 -19.32
N TYR A 196 -27.51 21.48 -20.37
CA TYR A 196 -28.82 21.82 -20.93
C TYR A 196 -29.96 21.62 -19.92
N PHE A 197 -29.94 20.53 -19.16
CA PHE A 197 -30.92 20.27 -18.10
C PHE A 197 -30.87 21.35 -17.01
N VAL A 198 -29.69 21.69 -16.50
CA VAL A 198 -29.51 22.74 -15.50
C VAL A 198 -29.93 24.10 -16.05
N HIS A 199 -29.60 24.42 -17.30
CA HIS A 199 -29.95 25.70 -17.91
C HIS A 199 -31.47 25.84 -18.17
N SER A 200 -32.12 24.76 -18.60
CA SER A 200 -33.55 24.79 -18.95
C SER A 200 -34.49 24.61 -17.74
N ARG A 201 -34.06 23.93 -16.68
CA ARG A 201 -34.91 23.61 -15.51
C ARG A 201 -34.36 24.06 -14.16
N GLY A 202 -33.09 24.48 -14.08
CA GLY A 202 -32.46 24.95 -12.84
C GLY A 202 -32.73 26.42 -12.50
N LEU A 203 -33.43 27.16 -13.37
CA LEU A 203 -33.84 28.57 -13.14
C LEU A 203 -35.24 28.72 -12.53
N GLU A 204 -35.97 27.62 -12.28
CA GLU A 204 -37.32 27.65 -11.67
C GLU A 204 -37.33 27.49 -10.12
N ALA A 205 -36.26 27.87 -9.42
CA ALA A 205 -36.16 27.78 -7.95
C ALA A 205 -36.08 29.15 -7.27
#